data_AF-A0A932V7Z5-F1
#
_entry.id   AF-A0A932V7Z5-F1
#
_cell.length_a   1.000
_cell.length_b   1.000
_cell.length_c   1.000
_cell.angle_alpha   90.00
_cell.angle_beta   90.00
_cell.angle_gamma   90.00
#
_symmetry.space_group_name_H-M   'P 1'
#
loop_
_entity.id
_entity.type
_entity.pdbx_description
1 polymer ?
#
loop_
_entity_poly.entity_id
_entity_poly.type
_entity_poly.pdbx_seq_one_letter_code
_entity_poly.pdbx_strand_id
1 'polypeptide(L)'
;KKEIRHVGLAESVALVARALRWKLDKIEETIEPVIAQQLVRTEFTKVAPGRVTGVHQIGYGVKNNSRVIELDLQMSVDAGESLDEIWIDGTPEIHSVIHGVHGDLSTAAIAANSIRRVMDAPPGLLTMADLPIISVG
;
A
#
# COMPACT_ATOMS: atom_id res chain seq x y z
N LYS A 1 22.03 2.29 -8.68
CA LYS A 1 21.05 1.31 -9.23
C LYS A 1 19.66 1.85 -8.90
N LYS A 2 18.81 2.14 -9.90
CA LYS A 2 17.38 2.37 -9.64
C LYS A 2 16.73 0.99 -9.68
N GLU A 3 16.40 0.46 -8.52
CA GLU A 3 15.64 -0.78 -8.40
C GLU A 3 14.16 -0.47 -8.67
N ILE A 4 13.51 -1.28 -9.50
CA ILE A 4 12.07 -1.16 -9.76
C ILE A 4 11.38 -1.68 -8.50
N ARG A 5 10.76 -0.78 -7.73
CA ARG A 5 10.06 -1.08 -6.46
C ARG A 5 8.88 -0.13 -6.27
N HIS A 6 7.98 -0.49 -5.36
CA HIS A 6 7.05 0.49 -4.80
C HIS A 6 7.80 1.39 -3.81
N VAL A 7 7.48 2.69 -3.84
CA VAL A 7 8.02 3.68 -2.91
C VAL A 7 6.87 4.17 -2.04
N GLY A 8 6.96 3.97 -0.73
CA GLY A 8 5.91 4.37 0.21
C GLY A 8 5.46 3.29 1.19
N LEU A 9 5.90 2.03 1.04
CA LEU A 9 5.42 0.93 1.89
C LEU A 9 5.90 1.11 3.34
N ALA A 10 7.20 1.38 3.54
CA ALA A 10 7.75 1.72 4.85
C ALA A 10 7.07 2.93 5.50
N GLU A 11 6.81 3.98 4.72
CA GLU A 11 6.08 5.18 5.18
C GLU A 11 4.64 4.85 5.57
N SER A 12 3.97 3.95 4.84
CA SER A 12 2.61 3.49 5.14
C SER A 12 2.57 2.66 6.43
N VAL A 13 3.53 1.75 6.63
CA VAL A 13 3.70 1.03 7.91
C VAL A 13 3.87 2.02 9.07
N ALA A 14 4.73 3.03 8.90
CA ALA A 14 4.96 4.05 9.91
C ALA A 14 3.71 4.88 10.20
N LEU A 15 2.93 5.22 9.16
CA LEU A 15 1.68 5.98 9.29
C LEU A 15 0.62 5.19 10.05
N VAL A 16 0.43 3.90 9.73
CA VAL A 16 -0.49 3.01 10.46
C VAL A 16 -0.06 2.88 11.93
N ALA A 17 1.22 2.64 12.19
CA ALA A 17 1.75 2.58 13.56
C ALA A 17 1.51 3.88 14.33
N ARG A 18 1.75 5.05 13.69
CA ARG A 18 1.46 6.36 14.28
C ARG A 18 -0.02 6.50 14.62
N ALA A 19 -0.92 6.16 13.71
CA ALA A 19 -2.37 6.25 13.92
C ALA A 19 -2.84 5.36 15.09
N LEU A 20 -2.26 4.17 15.22
CA LEU A 20 -2.50 3.24 16.33
C LEU A 20 -1.74 3.61 17.63
N ARG A 21 -0.91 4.65 17.60
CA ARG A 21 -0.01 5.07 18.69
C ARG A 21 0.96 3.96 19.13
N TRP A 22 1.38 3.12 18.19
CA TRP A 22 2.35 2.07 18.42
C TRP A 22 3.77 2.59 18.17
N LYS A 23 4.66 2.32 19.12
CA LYS A 23 6.10 2.42 18.92
C LYS A 23 6.60 1.09 18.37
N LEU A 24 7.06 1.09 17.14
CA LEU A 24 7.74 -0.06 16.52
C LEU A 24 9.22 -0.05 16.89
N ASP A 25 9.81 -1.24 16.95
CA ASP A 25 11.25 -1.43 17.13
C ASP A 25 11.99 -1.29 15.81
N LYS A 26 11.39 -1.78 14.72
CA LYS A 26 11.92 -1.73 13.36
C LYS A 26 10.81 -1.77 12.31
N ILE A 27 11.13 -1.27 11.13
CA ILE A 27 10.37 -1.46 9.90
C ILE A 27 11.27 -2.23 8.94
N GLU A 28 10.75 -3.28 8.32
CA GLU A 28 11.46 -4.14 7.37
C GLU A 28 10.70 -4.18 6.04
N GLU A 29 11.41 -4.36 4.93
CA GLU A 29 10.80 -4.54 3.60
C GLU A 29 11.45 -5.73 2.88
N THR A 30 10.65 -6.50 2.16
CA THR A 30 11.12 -7.49 1.17
C THR A 30 10.73 -7.03 -0.22
N ILE A 31 11.53 -7.37 -1.23
CA ILE A 31 11.20 -7.15 -2.63
C ILE A 31 11.61 -8.36 -3.47
N GLU A 32 10.63 -8.94 -4.14
CA GLU A 32 10.81 -10.14 -4.95
C GLU A 32 10.16 -9.96 -6.34
N PRO A 33 10.78 -10.50 -7.41
CA PRO A 33 10.16 -10.47 -8.71
C PRO A 33 9.02 -11.49 -8.78
N VAL A 34 7.89 -11.11 -9.37
CA VAL A 34 6.86 -12.08 -9.76
C VAL A 34 7.28 -12.72 -11.08
N ILE A 35 7.42 -14.04 -11.10
CA ILE A 35 7.91 -14.79 -12.25
C ILE A 35 6.75 -15.49 -12.97
N ALA A 36 6.66 -15.25 -14.28
CA ALA A 36 5.75 -15.96 -15.18
C ALA A 36 5.97 -17.47 -15.11
N GLN A 37 4.98 -18.21 -14.62
CA GLN A 37 4.96 -19.68 -14.70
C GLN A 37 4.54 -20.17 -16.10
N GLN A 38 3.79 -19.34 -16.83
CA GLN A 38 3.28 -19.61 -18.17
C GLN A 38 3.37 -18.36 -19.05
N LEU A 39 3.09 -18.50 -20.35
CA LEU A 39 3.09 -17.36 -21.26
C LEU A 39 1.95 -16.39 -20.89
N VAL A 40 2.30 -15.19 -20.43
CA VAL A 40 1.35 -14.11 -20.18
C VAL A 40 1.21 -13.26 -21.44
N ARG A 41 -0.02 -12.99 -21.85
CA ARG A 41 -0.33 -12.11 -22.98
C ARG A 41 -1.28 -11.01 -22.50
N THR A 42 -0.89 -9.76 -22.73
CA THR A 42 -1.75 -8.60 -22.57
C THR A 42 -1.92 -7.89 -23.91
N GLU A 43 -2.73 -6.83 -23.96
CA GLU A 43 -2.85 -5.98 -25.15
C GLU A 43 -1.50 -5.37 -25.57
N PHE A 44 -0.65 -5.05 -24.60
CA PHE A 44 0.58 -4.29 -24.82
C PHE A 44 1.85 -5.15 -24.87
N THR A 45 1.85 -6.35 -24.28
CA THR A 45 3.07 -7.16 -24.16
C THR A 45 2.82 -8.68 -24.11
N LYS A 46 3.89 -9.44 -24.32
CA LYS A 46 3.94 -10.89 -24.14
C LYS A 46 5.13 -11.24 -23.25
N VAL A 47 4.89 -11.94 -22.15
CA VAL A 47 5.93 -12.32 -21.18
C VAL A 47 6.07 -13.84 -21.18
N ALA A 48 7.24 -14.34 -21.61
CA ALA A 48 7.53 -15.77 -21.65
C ALA A 48 7.71 -16.37 -20.24
N PRO A 49 7.49 -17.69 -20.06
CA PRO A 49 7.80 -18.37 -18.80
C PRO A 49 9.24 -18.11 -18.33
N GLY A 50 9.43 -17.95 -17.02
CA GLY A 50 10.72 -17.65 -16.41
C GLY A 50 11.16 -16.18 -16.52
N ARG A 51 10.29 -15.29 -17.04
CA ARG A 51 10.52 -13.84 -17.08
C ARG A 51 9.68 -13.11 -16.02
N VAL A 52 10.10 -11.91 -15.67
CA VAL A 52 9.43 -11.07 -14.67
C VAL A 52 8.12 -10.51 -15.24
N THR A 53 7.02 -10.69 -14.52
CA THR A 53 5.69 -10.10 -14.82
C THR A 53 5.34 -8.94 -13.90
N GLY A 54 6.09 -8.77 -12.81
CA GLY A 54 5.76 -7.80 -11.79
C GLY A 54 6.71 -7.82 -10.60
N VAL A 55 6.24 -7.23 -9.50
CA VAL A 55 6.94 -7.14 -8.22
C VAL A 55 5.99 -7.53 -7.10
N HIS A 56 6.53 -8.25 -6.12
CA HIS A 56 5.91 -8.54 -4.84
C HIS A 56 6.76 -7.88 -3.76
N GLN A 57 6.17 -6.97 -3.01
CA GLN A 57 6.86 -6.20 -1.96
C GLN A 57 6.03 -6.28 -0.69
N ILE A 58 6.66 -6.64 0.42
CA ILE A 58 5.98 -6.71 1.72
C ILE A 58 6.67 -5.77 2.69
N GLY A 59 5.90 -4.93 3.37
CA GLY A 59 6.35 -4.06 4.45
C GLY A 59 5.89 -4.59 5.81
N TYR A 60 6.82 -4.70 6.76
CA TYR A 60 6.55 -5.19 8.11
C TYR A 60 6.83 -4.13 9.17
N GLY A 61 5.88 -3.92 10.08
CA GLY A 61 6.11 -3.21 11.34
C GLY A 61 6.34 -4.21 12.47
N VAL A 62 7.50 -4.14 13.14
CA VAL A 62 7.86 -5.08 14.21
C VAL A 62 7.84 -4.40 15.56
N LYS A 63 7.21 -5.05 16.55
CA LYS A 63 7.15 -4.61 17.94
C LYS A 63 7.30 -5.82 18.86
N ASN A 64 8.15 -5.73 19.87
CA ASN A 64 8.48 -6.81 20.79
C ASN A 64 8.87 -8.10 20.05
N ASN A 65 9.66 -7.96 18.97
CA ASN A 65 10.11 -9.07 18.13
C ASN A 65 9.00 -9.81 17.36
N SER A 66 7.79 -9.27 17.29
CA SER A 66 6.65 -9.78 16.51
C SER A 66 6.25 -8.81 15.39
N ARG A 67 5.89 -9.34 14.22
CA ARG A 67 5.29 -8.57 13.12
C ARG A 67 3.85 -8.22 13.50
N VAL A 68 3.57 -6.94 13.72
CA VAL A 68 2.26 -6.44 14.16
C VAL A 68 1.53 -5.65 13.08
N ILE A 69 2.24 -5.27 12.01
CA ILE A 69 1.69 -4.66 10.80
C ILE A 69 2.34 -5.38 9.62
N GLU A 70 1.54 -5.78 8.64
CA GLU A 70 1.98 -6.37 7.38
C GLU A 70 1.21 -5.68 6.25
N LEU A 71 1.94 -5.12 5.29
CA LEU A 71 1.39 -4.56 4.05
C LEU A 71 1.96 -5.35 2.89
N ASP A 72 1.15 -6.21 2.29
CA ASP A 72 1.50 -7.01 1.12
C ASP A 72 1.05 -6.30 -0.16
N LEU A 73 1.99 -5.96 -1.03
CA LEU A 73 1.73 -5.37 -2.32
C LEU A 73 2.27 -6.26 -3.44
N GLN A 74 1.36 -6.83 -4.23
CA GLN A 74 1.69 -7.48 -5.48
C GLN A 74 1.19 -6.65 -6.67
N MET A 75 2.10 -6.31 -7.57
CA MET A 75 1.77 -5.67 -8.85
C MET A 75 2.36 -6.50 -9.97
N SER A 76 1.52 -7.27 -10.67
CA SER A 76 1.94 -8.03 -11.84
C SER A 76 0.89 -7.99 -12.95
N VAL A 77 1.34 -8.11 -14.21
CA VAL A 77 0.44 -8.07 -15.38
C VAL A 77 -0.53 -9.27 -15.47
N ASP A 78 -0.33 -10.28 -14.61
CA ASP A 78 -1.09 -11.51 -14.51
C ASP A 78 -1.79 -11.70 -13.15
N ALA A 79 -1.84 -10.65 -12.31
CA ALA A 79 -2.36 -10.72 -10.93
C ALA A 79 -3.87 -11.06 -10.82
N GLY A 80 -4.60 -11.13 -11.92
CA GLY A 80 -6.04 -11.41 -11.90
C GLY A 80 -6.87 -10.20 -11.49
N GLU A 81 -7.75 -10.37 -10.50
CA GLU A 81 -8.58 -9.28 -9.98
C GLU A 81 -7.79 -8.38 -9.03
N SER A 82 -7.91 -7.06 -9.20
CA SER A 82 -7.29 -6.08 -8.31
C SER A 82 -8.14 -5.90 -7.06
N LEU A 83 -7.53 -6.06 -5.89
CA LEU A 83 -8.20 -5.98 -4.59
C LEU A 83 -7.37 -5.14 -3.62
N ASP A 84 -8.05 -4.35 -2.79
CA ASP A 84 -7.49 -3.82 -1.55
C ASP A 84 -8.16 -4.57 -0.40
N GLU A 85 -7.39 -5.39 0.31
CA GLU A 85 -7.89 -6.25 1.38
C GLU A 85 -7.25 -5.84 2.72
N ILE A 86 -8.09 -5.71 3.76
CA ILE A 86 -7.67 -5.27 5.08
C ILE A 86 -8.18 -6.27 6.11
N TRP A 87 -7.24 -6.85 6.85
CA TRP A 87 -7.48 -7.71 8.00
C TRP A 87 -6.99 -7.02 9.27
N ILE A 88 -7.86 -6.93 10.27
CA ILE A 88 -7.52 -6.43 11.61
C ILE A 88 -7.85 -7.54 12.61
N ASP A 89 -6.80 -8.20 13.09
CA ASP A 89 -6.89 -9.15 14.21
C ASP A 89 -7.11 -8.38 15.52
N GLY A 90 -8.19 -8.71 16.22
CA GLY A 90 -8.65 -7.98 17.39
C GLY A 90 -9.99 -8.46 17.90
N THR A 91 -10.66 -7.63 18.71
CA THR A 91 -12.00 -7.93 19.20
C THR A 91 -12.91 -6.71 19.02
N PRO A 92 -13.87 -6.74 18.08
CA PRO A 92 -14.11 -7.81 17.10
C PRO A 92 -12.98 -7.89 16.05
N GLU A 93 -12.85 -9.05 15.40
CA GLU A 93 -12.08 -9.20 14.17
C GLU A 93 -12.78 -8.43 13.04
N ILE A 94 -12.00 -7.75 12.19
CA ILE A 94 -12.53 -7.02 11.03
C ILE A 94 -11.82 -7.52 9.78
N HIS A 95 -12.63 -7.89 8.78
CA HIS A 95 -12.18 -8.20 7.42
C HIS A 95 -12.95 -7.32 6.43
N SER A 96 -12.23 -6.59 5.58
CA SER A 96 -12.81 -5.72 4.56
C SER A 96 -12.10 -5.93 3.22
N VAL A 97 -12.88 -6.01 2.15
CA VAL A 97 -12.39 -6.15 0.78
C VAL A 97 -13.00 -5.05 -0.08
N ILE A 98 -12.15 -4.33 -0.81
CA ILE A 98 -12.54 -3.34 -1.80
C ILE A 98 -12.04 -3.83 -3.16
N HIS A 99 -12.95 -3.92 -4.13
CA HIS A 99 -12.64 -4.41 -5.46
C HIS A 99 -12.23 -3.25 -6.38
N GLY A 100 -10.98 -3.28 -6.86
CA GLY A 100 -10.51 -2.49 -8.00
C GLY A 100 -10.51 -0.96 -7.82
N VAL A 101 -9.63 -0.43 -6.96
CA VAL A 101 -9.40 1.01 -6.86
C VAL A 101 -8.35 1.46 -7.89
N HIS A 102 -8.73 2.29 -8.86
CA HIS A 102 -7.80 2.78 -9.87
C HIS A 102 -6.78 3.77 -9.26
N GLY A 103 -5.53 3.36 -9.13
CA GLY A 103 -4.47 4.11 -8.44
C GLY A 103 -4.30 5.56 -8.90
N ASP A 104 -4.20 5.82 -10.21
CA ASP A 104 -3.98 7.18 -10.73
C ASP A 104 -5.14 8.13 -10.40
N LEU A 105 -6.38 7.70 -10.66
CA LEU A 105 -7.58 8.48 -10.39
C LEU A 105 -7.72 8.74 -8.89
N SER A 106 -7.49 7.72 -8.06
CA SER A 106 -7.58 7.83 -6.60
C SER A 106 -6.50 8.74 -6.03
N THR A 107 -5.29 8.70 -6.58
CA THR A 107 -4.18 9.59 -6.19
C THR A 107 -4.52 11.05 -6.51
N ALA A 108 -5.01 11.32 -7.71
CA ALA A 108 -5.44 12.67 -8.08
C ALA A 108 -6.62 13.15 -7.21
N ALA A 109 -7.60 12.27 -6.97
CA ALA A 109 -8.78 12.58 -6.18
C ALA A 109 -8.43 12.91 -4.72
N ILE A 110 -7.59 12.09 -4.06
CA ILE A 110 -7.22 12.34 -2.67
C ILE A 110 -6.42 13.65 -2.53
N ALA A 111 -5.52 13.94 -3.48
CA ALA A 111 -4.77 15.20 -3.48
C ALA A 111 -5.70 16.41 -3.62
N ALA A 112 -6.61 16.39 -4.60
CA ALA A 112 -7.54 17.49 -4.84
C ALA A 112 -8.53 17.68 -3.68
N ASN A 113 -9.13 16.58 -3.19
CA ASN A 113 -10.15 16.64 -2.13
C ASN A 113 -9.55 17.01 -0.75
N SER A 114 -8.23 16.90 -0.58
CA SER A 114 -7.55 17.30 0.66
C SER A 114 -7.33 18.81 0.78
N ILE A 115 -7.41 19.58 -0.31
CA ILE A 115 -7.02 21.02 -0.34
C ILE A 115 -7.71 21.82 0.77
N ARG A 116 -9.04 21.75 0.90
CA ARG A 116 -9.77 22.52 1.92
C ARG A 116 -9.29 22.20 3.34
N ARG A 117 -9.12 20.91 3.64
CA ARG A 117 -8.70 20.43 4.96
C ARG A 117 -7.26 20.85 5.28
N VAL A 118 -6.39 20.89 4.28
CA VAL A 118 -5.03 21.40 4.44
C VAL A 118 -5.04 22.91 4.70
N MET A 119 -5.90 23.68 4.02
CA MET A 119 -5.99 25.12 4.25
C MET A 119 -6.48 25.47 5.66
N ASP A 120 -7.41 24.67 6.20
CA ASP A 120 -7.96 24.87 7.54
C ASP A 120 -7.07 24.27 8.65
N ALA A 121 -6.01 23.55 8.29
CA ALA A 121 -5.16 22.86 9.25
C ALA A 121 -4.15 23.80 9.95
N PRO A 122 -3.69 23.46 11.16
CA PRO A 122 -2.61 24.19 11.82
C PRO A 122 -1.32 24.20 10.98
N PRO A 123 -0.47 25.23 11.11
CA PRO A 123 0.81 25.26 10.43
C PRO A 123 1.73 24.12 10.93
N GLY A 124 2.45 23.48 10.00
CA GLY A 124 3.42 22.44 10.32
C GLY A 124 3.52 21.39 9.22
N LEU A 125 4.37 20.38 9.46
CA LEU A 125 4.40 19.17 8.64
C LEU A 125 3.35 18.20 9.19
N LEU A 126 2.25 18.06 8.45
CA LEU A 126 1.13 17.20 8.82
C LEU A 126 1.09 15.96 7.94
N THR A 127 0.38 14.94 8.44
CA THR A 127 0.10 13.68 7.74
C THR A 127 -1.41 13.49 7.57
N MET A 128 -1.82 12.48 6.79
CA MET A 128 -3.23 12.12 6.65
C MET A 128 -3.90 11.74 7.98
N ALA A 129 -3.13 11.31 8.98
CA ALA A 129 -3.65 11.00 10.31
C ALA A 129 -3.94 12.26 11.16
N ASP A 130 -3.47 13.44 10.72
CA ASP A 130 -3.66 14.72 11.42
C ASP A 130 -4.83 15.53 10.82
N LEU A 131 -5.35 15.12 9.65
CA LEU A 131 -6.45 15.78 8.95
C LEU A 131 -7.80 15.09 9.23
N PRO A 132 -8.92 15.83 9.20
CA PRO A 132 -10.25 15.21 9.16
C PRO A 132 -10.41 14.30 7.94
N ILE A 133 -11.32 13.32 8.02
CA ILE A 133 -11.62 12.40 6.91
C ILE A 133 -11.83 13.19 5.61
N ILE A 134 -11.13 12.77 4.55
CA ILE A 134 -11.26 13.38 3.24
C ILE A 134 -12.64 13.01 2.67
N SER A 135 -13.42 14.02 2.34
CA SER A 135 -14.71 13.86 1.69
C SER A 135 -14.86 14.90 0.59
N VAL A 136 -15.72 14.60 -0.37
CA VAL A 136 -16.17 15.57 -1.35
C VAL A 136 -17.20 16.45 -0.64
N GLY A 137 -16.81 17.68 -0.31
CA GLY A 137 -17.63 18.67 0.39
C GLY A 137 -17.11 20.04 0.09
#